data_AF-A0A945NG20-F1
#
_entry.id   AF-A0A945NG20-F1
#
_cell.length_a   1.000
_cell.length_b   1.000
_cell.length_c   1.000
_cell.angle_alpha   90.00
_cell.angle_beta   90.00
_cell.angle_gamma   90.00
#
_symmetry.space_group_name_H-M   'P 1'
#
loop_
_entity.id
_entity.type
_entity.pdbx_description
1 polymer ?
#
loop_
_entity_poly.entity_id
_entity_poly.type
_entity_poly.pdbx_seq_one_letter_code
_entity_poly.pdbx_strand_id
1 'polypeptide(L)'
;MKKLLILIILCSIKLNSSFAQKPYDAYPVGIVFYLFQERDPGYTAVEVHGLIAASEYQTTIDEWEKIEDGTVWGCYENELSGADGTAIGTGAHNTLDILSGCSKAGIAAKLAADIEVIVDGATYDDWFLPSKNELALLY
;
A
#
# COMPACT_ATOMS: atom_id res chain seq x y z
N MET A 1 19.80 -18.88 -1.26
CA MET A 1 18.41 -18.87 -0.79
C MET A 1 18.31 -17.93 0.40
N LYS A 2 17.92 -16.67 0.15
CA LYS A 2 17.53 -15.73 1.20
C LYS A 2 16.06 -15.40 0.91
N LYS A 3 15.17 -15.92 1.76
CA LYS A 3 13.77 -15.49 1.83
C LYS A 3 13.74 -14.40 2.90
N LEU A 4 13.24 -13.19 2.62
CA LEU A 4 12.59 -12.43 3.70
C LEU A 4 11.66 -11.33 3.18
N LEU A 5 10.49 -11.34 3.82
CA LEU A 5 9.28 -10.50 3.85
C LEU A 5 9.07 -9.39 2.81
N ILE A 6 8.06 -9.68 2.00
CA ILE A 6 7.18 -8.84 1.19
C ILE A 6 6.85 -7.54 1.92
N LEU A 7 7.37 -6.42 1.43
CA LEU A 7 6.75 -5.11 1.64
C LEU A 7 5.42 -5.18 0.88
N ILE A 8 4.32 -5.41 1.59
CA ILE A 8 2.99 -5.36 0.99
C ILE A 8 2.73 -3.89 0.70
N ILE A 9 2.67 -3.54 -0.58
CA ILE A 9 2.47 -2.18 -1.05
C ILE A 9 1.08 -2.17 -1.70
N LEU A 10 0.24 -1.22 -1.28
CA LEU A 10 -1.16 -1.13 -1.69
C LEU A 10 -1.41 0.09 -2.57
N CYS A 11 -2.23 -0.05 -3.61
CA CYS A 11 -2.69 1.03 -4.48
C CYS A 11 -4.23 1.03 -4.52
N SER A 12 -4.85 2.20 -4.72
CA SER A 12 -6.31 2.38 -4.71
C SER A 12 -6.88 2.28 -6.12
N ILE A 13 -7.99 1.56 -6.29
CA ILE A 13 -8.71 1.51 -7.57
C ILE A 13 -9.82 2.57 -7.58
N LYS A 14 -9.89 3.45 -8.57
CA LYS A 14 -11.11 4.27 -8.82
C LYS A 14 -11.74 3.87 -10.14
N LEU A 15 -12.89 3.20 -10.12
CA LEU A 15 -13.62 2.82 -11.33
C LEU A 15 -15.00 3.49 -11.38
N ASN A 16 -15.22 4.30 -12.43
CA ASN A 16 -16.46 5.05 -12.63
C ASN A 16 -17.53 4.33 -13.46
N SER A 17 -17.28 3.14 -14.02
CA SER A 17 -18.35 2.29 -14.57
C SER A 17 -17.84 0.96 -15.14
N SER A 18 -18.54 -0.11 -14.74
CA SER A 18 -18.63 -1.44 -15.36
C SER A 18 -17.34 -2.20 -15.65
N PHE A 19 -16.78 -2.85 -14.65
CA PHE A 19 -16.37 -4.25 -14.83
C PHE A 19 -16.49 -4.98 -13.49
N ALA A 20 -16.88 -6.25 -13.55
CA ALA A 20 -17.12 -7.11 -12.40
C ALA A 20 -15.81 -7.54 -11.71
N GLN A 21 -15.00 -6.55 -11.30
CA GLN A 21 -13.77 -6.77 -10.56
C GLN A 21 -14.13 -7.45 -9.24
N LYS A 22 -13.38 -8.48 -8.87
CA LYS A 22 -13.53 -9.26 -7.64
C LYS A 22 -12.18 -9.44 -6.97
N PRO A 23 -12.16 -9.74 -5.66
CA PRO A 23 -10.95 -10.25 -5.03
C PRO A 23 -10.35 -11.40 -5.85
N TYR A 24 -9.02 -11.40 -5.93
CA TYR A 24 -8.14 -12.27 -6.71
C TYR A 24 -8.09 -12.01 -8.22
N ASP A 25 -8.79 -11.01 -8.75
CA ASP A 25 -8.61 -10.61 -10.14
C ASP A 25 -7.23 -9.96 -10.34
N ALA A 26 -6.56 -10.35 -11.41
CA ALA A 26 -5.34 -9.69 -11.86
C ALA A 26 -5.65 -8.26 -12.31
N TYR A 27 -4.76 -7.34 -11.96
CA TYR A 27 -4.80 -5.94 -12.33
C TYR A 27 -3.43 -5.56 -12.94
N PRO A 28 -3.33 -4.56 -13.84
CA PRO A 28 -2.08 -4.23 -14.52
C PRO A 28 -0.84 -4.11 -13.64
N VAL A 29 -1.01 -3.68 -12.38
CA VAL A 29 0.09 -3.49 -11.42
C VAL A 29 0.06 -4.44 -10.21
N GLY A 30 -0.86 -5.41 -10.18
CA GLY A 30 -0.99 -6.28 -9.03
C GLY A 30 -2.21 -7.18 -9.01
N ILE A 31 -2.66 -7.54 -7.82
CA ILE A 31 -3.85 -8.37 -7.61
C ILE A 31 -4.83 -7.59 -6.75
N VAL A 32 -6.08 -7.50 -7.19
CA VAL A 32 -7.16 -6.96 -6.36
C VAL A 32 -7.40 -7.92 -5.21
N PHE A 33 -7.26 -7.49 -3.96
CA PHE A 33 -7.52 -8.36 -2.81
C PHE A 33 -8.70 -7.89 -1.97
N TYR A 34 -9.15 -6.64 -2.15
CA TYR A 34 -10.28 -6.11 -1.43
C TYR A 34 -11.08 -5.09 -2.23
N LEU A 35 -12.40 -5.06 -2.00
CA LEU A 35 -13.32 -4.04 -2.50
C LEU A 35 -14.06 -3.46 -1.30
N PHE A 36 -14.16 -2.12 -1.26
CA PHE A 36 -14.80 -1.42 -0.16
C PHE A 36 -16.29 -1.77 -0.09
N GLN A 37 -16.79 -1.94 1.14
CA GLN A 37 -18.16 -2.24 1.48
C GLN A 37 -18.79 -1.10 2.29
N GLU A 38 -20.13 -1.09 2.41
CA GLU A 38 -20.91 0.01 3.01
C GLU A 38 -20.44 0.50 4.39
N ARG A 39 -19.74 -0.34 5.15
CA ARG A 39 -19.26 -0.05 6.50
C ARG A 39 -17.80 0.35 6.57
N ASP A 40 -17.08 0.32 5.46
CA ASP A 40 -15.67 0.66 5.44
C ASP A 40 -15.49 2.18 5.36
N PRO A 41 -14.53 2.73 6.12
CA PRO A 41 -14.08 4.10 5.92
C PRO A 41 -13.71 4.35 4.46
N GLY A 42 -14.32 5.37 3.85
CA GLY A 42 -14.05 5.73 2.46
C GLY A 42 -14.92 5.02 1.41
N TYR A 43 -15.82 4.11 1.79
CA TYR A 43 -16.82 3.57 0.86
C TYR A 43 -17.75 4.66 0.31
N THR A 44 -18.11 4.55 -0.97
CA THR A 44 -19.13 5.38 -1.60
C THR A 44 -20.09 4.49 -2.40
N ALA A 45 -21.39 4.76 -2.30
CA ALA A 45 -22.41 3.94 -2.99
C ALA A 45 -22.46 4.16 -4.51
N VAL A 46 -21.69 5.13 -5.02
CA VAL A 46 -21.73 5.58 -6.41
C VAL A 46 -20.52 5.13 -7.23
N GLU A 47 -19.53 4.50 -6.59
CA GLU A 47 -18.34 3.99 -7.26
C GLU A 47 -17.98 2.61 -6.72
N VAL A 48 -17.17 1.87 -7.48
CA VAL A 48 -16.54 0.65 -6.98
C VAL A 48 -15.05 0.93 -6.90
N HIS A 49 -14.51 0.83 -5.69
CA HIS A 49 -13.09 0.97 -5.41
C HIS A 49 -12.61 -0.10 -4.44
N GLY A 50 -11.30 -0.26 -4.39
CA GLY A 50 -10.66 -1.39 -3.74
C GLY A 50 -9.18 -1.16 -3.52
N LEU A 51 -8.56 -2.22 -3.03
CA LEU A 51 -7.14 -2.28 -2.73
C LEU A 51 -6.48 -3.34 -3.63
N ILE A 52 -5.36 -2.94 -4.24
CA ILE A 52 -4.48 -3.81 -5.02
C ILE A 52 -3.23 -4.09 -4.22
N ALA A 53 -2.83 -5.34 -4.11
CA ALA A 53 -1.51 -5.70 -3.63
C ALA A 53 -0.55 -5.83 -4.82
N ALA A 54 0.63 -5.22 -4.73
CA ALA A 54 1.67 -5.38 -5.74
C ALA A 54 1.98 -6.87 -5.97
N SER A 55 1.94 -7.32 -7.22
CA SER A 55 2.22 -8.72 -7.60
C SER A 55 3.72 -9.05 -7.63
N GLU A 56 4.55 -8.02 -7.73
CA GLU A 56 6.00 -8.12 -7.77
C GLU A 56 6.65 -7.09 -6.83
N TYR A 57 7.86 -7.38 -6.40
CA TYR A 57 8.68 -6.46 -5.60
C TYR A 57 9.06 -5.27 -6.47
N GLN A 58 8.62 -4.07 -6.07
CA GLN A 58 8.83 -2.84 -6.84
C GLN A 58 10.19 -2.19 -6.59
N THR A 59 10.94 -2.68 -5.61
CA THR A 59 12.31 -2.22 -5.36
C THR A 59 13.31 -3.12 -6.08
N THR A 60 14.58 -2.73 -6.15
CA THR A 60 15.66 -3.52 -6.75
C THR A 60 16.61 -4.02 -5.67
N ILE A 61 17.40 -5.05 -5.96
CA ILE A 61 18.44 -5.55 -5.02
C ILE A 61 19.40 -4.42 -4.63
N ASP A 62 19.68 -3.48 -5.54
CA ASP A 62 20.57 -2.34 -5.30
C ASP A 62 19.96 -1.29 -4.36
N GLU A 63 18.63 -1.22 -4.29
CA GLU A 63 17.90 -0.41 -3.30
C GLU A 63 17.80 -1.13 -1.96
N TRP A 64 17.71 -2.46 -1.98
CA TRP A 64 17.73 -3.29 -0.76
C TRP A 64 19.03 -3.15 0.03
N GLU A 65 20.19 -2.95 -0.61
CA GLU A 65 21.44 -2.68 0.11
C GLU A 65 21.50 -1.28 0.77
N LYS A 66 20.64 -0.36 0.33
CA LYS A 66 20.48 0.98 0.94
C LYS A 66 19.46 0.97 2.08
N ILE A 67 18.72 -0.12 2.23
CA ILE A 67 17.83 -0.37 3.36
C ILE A 67 18.72 -0.88 4.50
N GLU A 68 18.86 -0.08 5.56
CA GLU A 68 19.46 -0.57 6.81
C GLU A 68 18.71 -1.82 7.31
N ASP A 69 19.43 -2.77 7.91
CA ASP A 69 18.90 -4.09 8.31
C ASP A 69 17.50 -3.99 8.95
N GLY A 70 16.50 -4.52 8.23
CA GLY A 70 15.09 -4.31 8.51
C GLY A 70 14.60 -2.91 8.14
N THR A 71 13.94 -2.75 6.99
CA THR A 71 13.16 -1.55 6.70
C THR A 71 12.15 -1.37 7.83
N VAL A 72 12.44 -0.44 8.73
CA VAL A 72 11.47 -0.05 9.74
C VAL A 72 10.30 0.60 9.01
N TRP A 73 9.08 0.18 9.36
CA TRP A 73 7.86 0.66 8.71
C TRP A 73 7.81 2.21 8.64
N GLY A 74 8.29 2.82 9.72
CA GLY A 74 8.57 4.25 9.86
C GLY A 74 9.77 4.46 10.78
N CYS A 75 9.63 5.34 11.78
CA CYS A 75 10.67 5.57 12.77
C CYS A 75 10.49 4.61 13.95
N TYR A 76 11.45 3.70 14.15
CA TYR A 76 11.46 2.78 15.29
C TYR A 76 11.50 3.55 16.63
N GLU A 77 10.73 3.09 17.61
CA GLU A 77 10.57 3.68 18.96
C GLU A 77 10.05 5.13 19.02
N ASN A 78 9.56 5.68 17.92
CA ASN A 78 8.88 6.98 17.89
C ASN A 78 7.37 6.77 17.73
N GLU A 79 6.59 7.25 18.69
CA GLU A 79 5.14 7.38 18.50
C GLU A 79 4.88 8.48 17.47
N LEU A 80 4.27 8.10 16.35
CA LEU A 80 3.92 9.00 15.25
C LEU A 80 2.42 9.28 15.36
N SER A 81 2.08 10.48 15.83
CA SER A 81 0.68 10.91 15.99
C SER A 81 -0.07 10.79 14.66
N GLY A 82 -1.24 10.14 14.68
CA GLY A 82 -2.10 9.92 13.50
C GLY A 82 -1.82 8.62 12.74
N ALA A 83 -0.60 8.08 12.83
CA ALA A 83 -0.20 6.85 12.14
C ALA A 83 -0.63 5.55 12.87
N ASP A 84 -1.73 5.57 13.62
CA ASP A 84 -2.23 4.48 14.45
C ASP A 84 -3.55 3.86 13.94
N GLY A 85 -4.02 4.29 12.77
CA GLY A 85 -5.21 3.73 12.13
C GLY A 85 -5.06 2.23 11.88
N THR A 86 -5.99 1.42 12.41
CA THR A 86 -5.97 -0.04 12.18
C THR A 86 -7.01 -0.50 11.19
N ALA A 87 -8.04 0.30 10.92
CA ALA A 87 -9.20 -0.09 10.12
C ALA A 87 -8.88 -0.16 8.62
N ILE A 88 -9.69 -0.90 7.86
CA ILE A 88 -9.60 -0.90 6.40
C ILE A 88 -9.81 0.52 5.88
N GLY A 89 -9.03 0.94 4.89
CA GLY A 89 -9.03 2.29 4.34
C GLY A 89 -8.12 3.28 5.07
N THR A 90 -7.38 2.86 6.12
CA THR A 90 -6.50 3.77 6.89
C THR A 90 -5.03 3.71 6.52
N GLY A 91 -4.57 2.70 5.77
CA GLY A 91 -3.14 2.53 5.45
C GLY A 91 -2.53 3.72 4.70
N ALA A 92 -3.30 4.30 3.76
CA ALA A 92 -2.86 5.47 3.01
C ALA A 92 -2.62 6.69 3.91
N HIS A 93 -3.56 6.96 4.83
CA HIS A 93 -3.42 8.07 5.78
C HIS A 93 -2.26 7.84 6.75
N ASN A 94 -2.14 6.64 7.30
CA ASN A 94 -1.02 6.28 8.17
C ASN A 94 0.33 6.47 7.48
N THR A 95 0.42 6.11 6.20
CA THR A 95 1.65 6.27 5.42
C THR A 95 2.02 7.75 5.30
N LEU A 96 1.05 8.63 5.05
CA LEU A 96 1.27 10.09 5.03
C LEU A 96 1.71 10.62 6.40
N ASP A 97 1.09 10.15 7.48
CA ASP A 97 1.45 10.56 8.84
C ASP A 97 2.86 10.12 9.20
N ILE A 98 3.26 8.90 8.80
CA ILE A 98 4.65 8.42 8.94
C ILE A 98 5.61 9.33 8.20
N LEU A 99 5.31 9.68 6.94
CA LEU A 99 6.16 10.57 6.14
C LEU A 99 6.27 11.97 6.74
N SER A 100 5.22 12.45 7.43
CA SER A 100 5.23 13.74 8.11
C SER A 100 6.05 13.73 9.40
N GLY A 101 6.01 12.62 10.14
CA GLY A 101 6.62 12.51 11.47
C GLY A 101 7.97 11.78 11.50
N CYS A 102 8.39 11.16 10.39
CA CYS A 102 9.62 10.40 10.29
C CYS A 102 10.50 10.87 9.13
N SER A 103 11.61 11.57 9.46
CA SER A 103 12.57 12.07 8.47
C SER A 103 13.69 11.07 8.13
N LYS A 104 13.61 9.82 8.58
CA LYS A 104 14.63 8.81 8.32
C LYS A 104 14.57 8.41 6.84
N ALA A 105 15.73 8.39 6.18
CA ALA A 105 15.84 7.90 4.81
C ALA A 105 15.65 6.37 4.76
N GLY A 106 15.12 5.87 3.65
CA GLY A 106 14.98 4.42 3.42
C GLY A 106 13.93 3.73 4.30
N ILE A 107 12.97 4.46 4.87
CA ILE A 107 11.82 3.86 5.56
C ILE A 107 10.82 3.28 4.57
N ALA A 108 10.06 2.27 4.99
CA ALA A 108 9.13 1.56 4.12
C ALA A 108 8.03 2.49 3.58
N ALA A 109 7.55 3.43 4.40
CA ALA A 109 6.56 4.41 3.99
C ALA A 109 7.04 5.29 2.83
N LYS A 110 8.33 5.67 2.84
CA LYS A 110 8.95 6.49 1.79
C LYS A 110 9.15 5.69 0.52
N LEU A 111 9.61 4.44 0.65
CA LEU A 111 9.72 3.53 -0.48
C LEU A 111 8.36 3.30 -1.14
N ALA A 112 7.31 3.05 -0.35
CA ALA A 112 5.96 2.88 -0.88
C ALA A 112 5.49 4.12 -1.64
N ALA A 113 5.59 5.30 -1.01
CA ALA A 113 5.12 6.55 -1.61
C ALA A 113 5.93 7.06 -2.80
N ASP A 114 7.15 6.57 -3.00
CA ASP A 114 8.01 6.94 -4.14
C ASP A 114 7.85 5.99 -5.34
N ILE A 115 7.07 4.91 -5.21
CA ILE A 115 6.82 4.00 -6.33
C ILE A 115 5.89 4.66 -7.34
N GLU A 116 6.33 4.66 -8.60
CA GLU A 116 5.52 5.02 -9.75
C GLU A 116 5.63 3.89 -10.78
N VAL A 117 4.48 3.32 -11.16
CA VAL A 117 4.41 2.28 -12.19
C VAL A 117 3.59 2.81 -13.35
N ILE A 118 4.10 2.68 -14.58
CA ILE A 118 3.38 3.06 -15.79
C ILE A 118 3.07 1.81 -16.60
N VAL A 119 1.78 1.50 -16.79
CA VAL A 119 1.32 0.38 -17.63
C VAL A 119 0.30 0.90 -18.64
N ASP A 120 0.53 0.63 -19.93
CA ASP A 120 -0.33 1.04 -21.04
C ASP A 120 -0.67 2.56 -21.06
N GLY A 121 0.26 3.38 -20.58
CA GLY A 121 0.11 4.84 -20.50
C GLY A 121 -0.70 5.34 -19.30
N ALA A 122 -1.14 4.46 -18.40
CA ALA A 122 -1.70 4.81 -17.11
C ALA A 122 -0.61 4.77 -16.02
N THR A 123 -0.58 5.80 -15.17
CA THR A 123 0.34 5.92 -14.03
C THR A 123 -0.34 5.47 -12.75
N TYR A 124 0.38 4.71 -11.94
CA TYR A 124 -0.01 4.22 -10.61
C TYR A 124 1.07 4.67 -9.61
N ASP A 125 0.77 5.74 -8.87
CA ASP A 125 1.68 6.47 -7.98
C ASP A 125 1.11 6.64 -6.55
N ASP A 126 -0.01 5.99 -6.25
CA ASP A 126 -0.72 6.07 -4.97
C ASP A 126 -0.43 4.87 -4.06
N TRP A 127 0.83 4.40 -4.08
CA TRP A 127 1.29 3.25 -3.32
C TRP A 127 1.52 3.58 -1.84
N PHE A 128 1.04 2.72 -0.93
CA PHE A 128 1.11 2.95 0.52
C PHE A 128 1.31 1.65 1.33
N LEU A 129 1.63 1.80 2.62
CA LEU A 129 1.73 0.69 3.56
C LEU A 129 0.35 0.30 4.11
N PRO A 130 0.00 -1.00 4.15
CA PRO A 130 -1.28 -1.43 4.69
C PRO A 130 -1.40 -1.09 6.18
N SER A 131 -2.58 -0.69 6.61
CA SER A 131 -2.99 -0.78 8.01
C SER A 131 -3.03 -2.24 8.47
N LYS A 132 -3.13 -2.44 9.79
CA LYS A 132 -3.21 -3.77 10.39
C LYS A 132 -4.34 -4.63 9.81
N ASN A 133 -5.53 -4.06 9.64
CA ASN A 133 -6.66 -4.84 9.12
C ASN A 133 -6.57 -5.07 7.61
N GLU A 134 -5.97 -4.15 6.84
CA GLU A 134 -5.71 -4.38 5.41
C GLU A 134 -4.68 -5.49 5.20
N LEU A 135 -3.63 -5.50 6.02
CA LEU A 135 -2.64 -6.57 6.03
C LEU A 135 -3.28 -7.93 6.36
N ALA A 136 -4.22 -7.96 7.30
CA ALA A 136 -4.93 -9.19 7.69
C ALA A 136 -5.83 -9.75 6.58
N LEU A 137 -6.21 -8.97 5.56
CA LEU A 137 -6.97 -9.47 4.41
C LEU A 137 -6.10 -10.26 3.41
N LEU A 138 -4.77 -10.16 3.52
CA LEU A 138 -3.81 -10.81 2.62
C LEU A 138 -3.32 -12.19 3.09
N TYR A 139 -3.61 -12.56 4.35
CA TYR A 139 -3.19 -13.81 4.99
C TYR A 139 -4.39 -14.68 5.34
#